data_AF-A0A218PAQ6-F1
#
_entry.id   AF-A0A218PAQ6-F1
#
_cell.length_a   1.000
_cell.length_b   1.000
_cell.length_c   1.000
_cell.angle_alpha   90.00
_cell.angle_beta   90.00
_cell.angle_gamma   90.00
#
_symmetry.space_group_name_H-M   'P 1'
#
loop_
_entity.id
_entity.type
_entity.pdbx_description
1 polymer ?
#
loop_
_entity_poly.entity_id
_entity_poly.type
_entity_poly.pdbx_seq_one_letter_code
_entity_poly.pdbx_strand_id
1 'polypeptide(L)'
;MEENTAVILVLTAILLLFSPFIALYSGVVVDITGVDRMLPYHLVPIVIALLSTAVICGILAPVMKLLGKPTPWIKMALIRIAIVAYLLSYLSVDVLLTIG
;
A
#
# COMPACT_ATOMS: atom_id res chain seq x y z
N MET A 1 10.17 -11.68 -22.35
CA MET A 1 9.58 -11.12 -21.12
C MET A 1 8.07 -11.11 -21.34
N GLU A 2 7.32 -11.94 -20.62
CA GLU A 2 5.87 -12.09 -20.82
C GLU A 2 5.17 -10.74 -20.64
N GLU A 3 4.41 -10.33 -21.66
CA GLU A 3 3.64 -9.07 -21.72
C GLU A 3 2.82 -8.83 -20.43
N ASN A 4 2.21 -9.89 -19.89
CA ASN A 4 1.47 -9.87 -18.63
C ASN A 4 2.32 -9.42 -17.43
N THR A 5 3.61 -9.76 -17.41
CA THR A 5 4.53 -9.34 -16.35
C THR A 5 4.87 -7.86 -16.45
N ALA A 6 5.01 -7.34 -17.67
CA ALA A 6 5.23 -5.91 -17.90
C ALA A 6 4.00 -5.08 -17.46
N VAL A 7 2.79 -5.57 -17.75
CA VAL A 7 1.53 -4.95 -17.31
C VAL A 7 1.44 -4.88 -15.78
N ILE A 8 1.78 -5.97 -15.08
CA ILE A 8 1.83 -6.00 -13.60
C ILE A 8 2.83 -4.98 -13.06
N LEU A 9 4.02 -4.90 -13.66
CA LEU A 9 5.06 -3.94 -13.27
C LEU A 9 4.59 -2.49 -13.43
N VAL A 10 3.97 -2.16 -14.57
CA VAL A 10 3.44 -0.81 -14.83
C VAL A 10 2.32 -0.45 -13.86
N LEU A 11 1.35 -1.36 -13.64
CA LEU A 11 0.27 -1.15 -12.67
C LEU A 11 0.80 -0.98 -11.25
N THR A 12 1.81 -1.78 -10.87
CA THR A 12 2.47 -1.65 -9.56
C THR A 12 3.17 -0.31 -9.43
N ALA A 13 3.91 0.13 -10.45
CA ALA A 13 4.59 1.42 -10.45
C ALA A 13 3.62 2.59 -10.33
N ILE A 14 2.49 2.55 -11.06
CA ILE A 14 1.43 3.57 -10.96
C ILE A 14 0.86 3.58 -9.53
N LEU A 15 0.48 2.43 -8.99
CA LEU A 15 -0.06 2.35 -7.62
C LEU A 15 0.91 2.87 -6.56
N LEU A 16 2.21 2.58 -6.70
CA LEU A 16 3.25 3.09 -5.83
C LEU A 16 3.42 4.61 -5.97
N LEU A 17 3.28 5.16 -7.17
CA LEU A 17 3.34 6.61 -7.39
C LEU A 17 2.16 7.35 -6.75
N PHE A 18 0.99 6.69 -6.67
CA PHE A 18 -0.18 7.19 -5.94
C PHE A 18 -0.16 6.87 -4.43
N SER A 19 0.87 6.20 -3.91
CA SER A 19 1.04 5.88 -2.49
C SER A 19 0.77 7.06 -1.53
N PRO A 20 1.26 8.30 -1.75
CA PRO A 20 0.99 9.41 -0.82
C PRO A 20 -0.50 9.76 -0.75
N PHE A 21 -1.23 9.68 -1.86
CA PHE A 21 -2.69 9.92 -1.87
C PHE A 21 -3.44 8.79 -1.14
N ILE A 22 -3.01 7.54 -1.32
CA ILE A 22 -3.58 6.38 -0.62
C ILE A 22 -3.30 6.49 0.89
N ALA A 23 -2.13 6.99 1.27
CA ALA A 23 -1.76 7.26 2.66
C ALA A 23 -2.61 8.38 3.28
N LEU A 24 -2.82 9.48 2.56
CA LEU A 24 -3.73 10.55 3.00
C LEU A 24 -5.15 10.04 3.20
N TYR A 25 -5.67 9.28 2.23
CA TYR A 25 -7.00 8.65 2.35
C TYR A 25 -7.07 7.73 3.56
N SER A 26 -6.05 6.91 3.78
CA SER A 26 -5.96 6.02 4.94
C SER A 26 -5.91 6.78 6.26
N GLY A 27 -5.24 7.94 6.30
CA GLY A 27 -5.27 8.86 7.44
C GLY A 27 -6.66 9.39 7.74
N VAL A 28 -7.40 9.84 6.72
CA VAL A 28 -8.80 10.29 6.86
C VAL A 28 -9.69 9.15 7.36
N VAL A 29 -9.51 7.92 6.86
CA VAL A 29 -10.28 6.76 7.35
C VAL A 29 -10.00 6.49 8.83
N VAL A 30 -8.73 6.55 9.25
CA VAL A 30 -8.33 6.35 10.65
C VAL A 30 -8.93 7.44 11.56
N ASP A 31 -8.98 8.68 11.11
CA ASP A 31 -9.61 9.81 11.82
C ASP A 31 -11.14 9.66 11.93
N ILE A 32 -11.83 9.36 10.82
CA ILE A 32 -13.30 9.16 10.81
C ILE A 32 -13.70 7.98 11.71
N THR A 33 -12.91 6.91 11.70
CA THR A 33 -13.19 5.72 12.52
C THR A 33 -12.79 5.92 14.00
N GLY A 34 -12.12 7.02 14.34
CA GLY A 34 -11.68 7.33 15.70
C GLY A 34 -10.58 6.40 16.22
N VAL A 35 -9.90 5.69 15.31
CA VAL A 35 -8.84 4.73 15.64
C VAL A 35 -7.60 5.47 16.15
N ASP A 36 -7.34 6.67 15.64
CA ASP A 36 -6.32 7.62 16.12
C ASP A 36 -6.45 7.90 17.63
N ARG A 37 -7.68 7.97 18.16
CA ARG A 37 -7.94 8.26 19.58
C ARG A 37 -7.66 7.09 20.52
N MET A 38 -7.60 5.87 19.97
CA MET A 38 -7.35 4.64 20.72
C MET A 38 -5.88 4.22 20.69
N LEU A 39 -5.08 4.84 19.82
CA LEU A 39 -3.68 4.50 19.62
C LEU A 39 -2.76 5.60 20.16
N PRO A 40 -1.63 5.25 20.79
CA PRO A 40 -0.58 6.21 21.07
C PRO A 40 -0.05 6.80 19.75
N TYR A 41 0.29 8.10 19.79
CA TYR A 41 0.65 8.91 18.62
C TYR A 41 1.63 8.25 17.65
N HIS A 42 2.64 7.52 18.17
CA HIS A 42 3.64 6.84 17.35
C HIS A 42 3.13 5.62 16.56
N LEU A 43 2.01 5.02 16.96
CA LEU A 43 1.41 3.88 16.25
C LEU A 43 0.47 4.33 15.12
N VAL A 44 -0.03 5.56 15.14
CA VAL A 44 -0.89 6.12 14.10
C VAL A 44 -0.26 6.04 12.69
N PRO A 45 1.00 6.47 12.45
CA PRO A 45 1.61 6.36 11.13
C PRO A 45 1.80 4.90 10.67
N ILE A 46 2.06 3.98 11.60
CA ILE A 46 2.17 2.55 11.30
C ILE A 46 0.83 1.99 10.81
N VAL A 47 -0.27 2.34 11.48
CA VAL A 47 -1.62 1.88 11.09
C VAL A 47 -2.03 2.45 9.74
N ILE A 48 -1.76 3.74 9.50
CA ILE A 48 -2.04 4.38 8.20
C ILE A 48 -1.23 3.71 7.08
N ALA A 49 0.05 3.44 7.31
CA ALA A 49 0.91 2.76 6.34
C ALA A 49 0.47 1.31 6.07
N LEU A 50 0.06 0.57 7.11
CA LEU A 50 -0.49 -0.79 6.97
C LEU A 50 -1.79 -0.78 6.17
N LEU A 51 -2.72 0.15 6.46
CA LEU A 51 -3.98 0.26 5.75
C LEU A 51 -3.76 0.59 4.27
N SER A 52 -2.85 1.53 3.98
CA SER A 52 -2.46 1.89 2.61
C SER A 52 -1.87 0.72 1.84
N THR A 53 -1.00 -0.04 2.49
CA THR A 53 -0.40 -1.25 1.93
C THR A 53 -1.46 -2.31 1.64
N ALA A 54 -2.42 -2.49 2.55
CA ALA A 54 -3.52 -3.42 2.37
C ALA A 54 -4.39 -3.05 1.16
N VAL A 55 -4.65 -1.75 0.94
CA VAL A 55 -5.38 -1.26 -0.25
C VAL A 55 -4.61 -1.59 -1.53
N ILE A 56 -3.31 -1.27 -1.60
CA ILE A 56 -2.46 -1.53 -2.77
C ILE A 56 -2.42 -3.04 -3.09
N CYS A 57 -2.19 -3.88 -2.07
CA CYS A 57 -2.18 -5.32 -2.21
C CYS A 57 -3.55 -5.89 -2.59
N GLY A 58 -4.63 -5.31 -2.05
CA GLY A 58 -6.01 -5.69 -2.36
C GLY A 58 -6.40 -5.42 -3.81
N ILE A 59 -5.83 -4.39 -4.43
CA ILE A 59 -6.01 -4.10 -5.86
C ILE A 59 -5.13 -5.01 -6.73
N LEU A 60 -3.87 -5.25 -6.33
CA LEU A 60 -2.93 -6.04 -7.13
C LEU A 60 -3.23 -7.55 -7.14
N ALA A 61 -3.73 -8.10 -6.03
CA ALA A 61 -4.06 -9.52 -5.93
C ALA A 61 -5.06 -10.01 -7.01
N PRO A 62 -6.22 -9.36 -7.23
CA PRO A 62 -7.14 -9.75 -8.29
C PRO A 62 -6.55 -9.51 -9.69
N VAL A 63 -5.78 -8.44 -9.91
CA VAL A 63 -5.11 -8.16 -11.18
C VAL A 63 -4.14 -9.29 -11.56
N MET A 64 -3.30 -9.74 -10.63
CA MET A 64 -2.36 -10.83 -10.91
C MET A 64 -3.06 -12.17 -11.16
N LYS A 65 -4.21 -12.39 -10.48
CA LYS A 65 -5.05 -13.58 -10.70
C LYS A 65 -5.73 -13.54 -12.07
N LEU A 66 -6.23 -12.38 -12.50
CA LEU A 66 -6.82 -12.15 -13.83
C LEU A 66 -5.81 -12.42 -14.95
N LEU A 67 -4.54 -12.09 -14.72
CA LEU A 67 -3.44 -12.32 -15.68
C LEU A 67 -2.91 -13.76 -15.68
N GLY A 68 -3.56 -14.69 -14.97
CA GLY A 68 -3.26 -16.12 -15.03
C GLY A 68 -1.96 -16.53 -14.32
N LYS A 69 -1.42 -15.69 -13.43
CA LYS A 69 -0.18 -16.01 -12.71
C LYS A 69 -0.40 -17.11 -11.65
N PRO A 70 0.56 -18.02 -11.45
CA PRO A 70 0.42 -19.09 -10.48
C PRO A 70 0.39 -18.54 -9.05
N THR A 71 -0.47 -19.09 -8.20
CA THR A 71 -0.65 -18.70 -6.78
C THR A 71 0.65 -18.54 -5.98
N PRO A 72 1.66 -19.44 -6.05
CA PRO A 72 2.92 -19.26 -5.32
C PRO A 72 3.69 -18.01 -5.78
N TRP A 73 3.64 -17.68 -7.08
CA TRP A 73 4.29 -16.48 -7.62
C TRP A 73 3.58 -15.21 -7.14
N ILE A 74 2.24 -15.22 -7.14
CA ILE A 74 1.43 -14.09 -6.64
C ILE A 74 1.77 -13.78 -5.18
N LYS A 75 1.85 -14.80 -4.31
CA LYS A 75 2.23 -14.61 -2.91
C LYS A 75 3.61 -13.98 -2.77
N MET A 76 4.60 -14.48 -3.50
CA MET A 76 5.97 -13.97 -3.43
C MET A 76 6.09 -12.54 -3.97
N ALA A 77 5.40 -12.22 -5.06
CA ALA A 77 5.34 -10.87 -5.62
C ALA A 77 4.61 -9.89 -4.67
N LEU A 78 3.45 -10.27 -4.15
CA LEU A 78 2.68 -9.45 -3.21
C LEU A 78 3.46 -9.16 -1.93
N ILE A 79 4.20 -10.12 -1.37
CA ILE A 79 5.03 -9.87 -0.18
C ILE A 79 6.09 -8.81 -0.47
N ARG A 80 6.78 -8.90 -1.61
CA ARG A 80 7.79 -7.91 -2.01
C ARG A 80 7.18 -6.53 -2.20
N ILE A 81 6.04 -6.46 -2.91
CA ILE A 81 5.33 -5.21 -3.14
C ILE A 81 4.79 -4.64 -1.83
N ALA A 82 4.29 -5.47 -0.92
CA ALA A 82 3.79 -5.05 0.38
C ALA A 82 4.90 -4.39 1.21
N ILE A 83 6.11 -4.97 1.23
CA ILE A 83 7.25 -4.38 1.95
C ILE A 83 7.60 -3.00 1.37
N VAL A 84 7.67 -2.89 0.04
CA VAL A 84 8.00 -1.63 -0.64
C VAL A 84 6.91 -0.59 -0.42
N ALA A 85 5.65 -0.95 -0.61
CA ALA A 85 4.50 -0.09 -0.41
C ALA A 85 4.36 0.37 1.04
N TYR A 86 4.67 -0.49 2.01
CA TYR A 86 4.67 -0.16 3.43
C TYR A 86 5.75 0.88 3.74
N LEU A 87 6.99 0.66 3.30
CA LEU A 87 8.08 1.60 3.52
C LEU A 87 7.80 2.97 2.87
N LEU A 88 7.29 2.98 1.64
CA LEU A 88 6.91 4.20 0.93
C LEU A 88 5.75 4.93 1.63
N SER A 89 4.73 4.20 2.06
CA SER A 89 3.58 4.79 2.75
C SER A 89 3.99 5.33 4.11
N TYR A 90 4.81 4.59 4.86
CA TYR A 90 5.35 5.03 6.14
C TYR A 90 6.18 6.30 5.98
N LEU A 91 7.12 6.32 5.03
CA LEU A 91 7.92 7.52 4.73
C LEU A 91 7.03 8.71 4.35
N SER A 92 5.99 8.48 3.53
CA SER A 92 5.07 9.54 3.13
C SER A 92 4.32 10.13 4.32
N VAL A 93 3.82 9.29 5.23
CA VAL A 93 3.11 9.73 6.44
C VAL A 93 4.05 10.42 7.42
N ASP A 94 5.25 9.87 7.62
CA ASP A 94 6.26 10.43 8.52
C ASP A 94 6.70 11.83 8.07
N VAL A 95 6.96 12.00 6.76
CA VAL A 95 7.26 13.31 6.17
C VAL A 95 6.08 14.28 6.34
N LEU A 96 4.85 13.83 6.11
CA LEU A 96 3.65 14.65 6.27
C LEU A 96 3.47 15.12 7.73
N LEU A 97 3.70 14.24 8.70
CA LEU A 97 3.60 14.54 10.13
C LEU A 97 4.77 15.38 10.66
N THR A 98 5.93 15.35 10.01
CA THR A 98 7.12 16.12 10.42
C THR A 98 7.10 17.56 9.88
N ILE A 99 6.47 17.78 8.73
CA ILE A 99 6.38 19.10 8.07
C ILE A 99 5.08 19.84 8.43
N GLY A 100 4.02 19.10 8.81
CA GLY A 100 2.70 19.63 9.14
C GLY A 100 2.55 20.17 10.56
#